data_AF-A0A4U3MQ02-F1
#
_entry.id   AF-A0A4U3MQ02-F1
#
_cell.length_a   1.000
_cell.length_b   1.000
_cell.length_c   1.000
_cell.angle_alpha   90.00
_cell.angle_beta   90.00
_cell.angle_gamma   90.00
#
_symmetry.space_group_name_H-M   'P 1'
#
loop_
_entity.id
_entity.type
_entity.pdbx_description
1 polymer ?
#
loop_
_entity_poly.entity_id
_entity_poly.type
_entity_poly.pdbx_seq_one_letter_code
_entity_poly.pdbx_strand_id
1 'polypeptide(L)'
;MDDGFAEYVAHRHLRLCRMAYLLTRDWGTAEDLVQTALSKAWLAWRRVEGNPDPYVYRIIVNTHASWWRRRWRGEVPAAHIPEAADPRDASAEVADQAALWSAIGALSPRQRAVIVLHYFEGRTLTQVADWA
;
A
#
# COMPACT_ATOMS: atom_id res chain seq x y z
N MET A 1 -27.79 -10.55 8.30
CA MET A 1 -26.61 -11.24 7.74
C MET A 1 -25.47 -10.21 7.79
N ASP A 2 -24.21 -10.61 7.69
CA ASP A 2 -23.03 -9.73 7.87
C ASP A 2 -22.85 -8.69 6.74
N ASP A 3 -23.87 -7.88 6.47
CA ASP A 3 -24.03 -7.14 5.21
C ASP A 3 -23.01 -6.00 5.06
N GLY A 4 -22.60 -5.38 6.17
CA GLY A 4 -21.68 -4.23 6.13
C GLY A 4 -20.26 -4.55 5.64
N PHE A 5 -19.76 -5.76 5.88
CA PHE A 5 -18.43 -6.14 5.36
C PHE A 5 -18.47 -6.41 3.86
N ALA A 6 -19.47 -7.16 3.40
CA ALA A 6 -19.63 -7.45 1.98
C ALA A 6 -19.80 -6.17 1.18
N GLU A 7 -20.59 -5.23 1.69
CA GLU A 7 -20.75 -3.89 1.12
C GLU A 7 -19.43 -3.11 1.11
N TYR A 8 -18.67 -3.12 2.21
CA TYR A 8 -17.36 -2.49 2.26
C TYR A 8 -16.42 -3.06 1.19
N VAL A 9 -16.33 -4.39 1.09
CA VAL A 9 -15.48 -5.06 0.10
C VAL A 9 -15.91 -4.69 -1.31
N ALA A 10 -17.20 -4.75 -1.63
CA ALA A 10 -17.72 -4.41 -2.95
C ALA A 10 -17.33 -2.97 -3.36
N HIS A 11 -17.39 -2.01 -2.44
CA HIS A 11 -17.06 -0.62 -2.73
C HIS A 11 -15.55 -0.31 -2.72
N ARG A 12 -14.75 -1.03 -1.93
CA ARG A 12 -13.33 -0.70 -1.70
C ARG A 12 -12.34 -1.61 -2.40
N HIS A 13 -12.76 -2.77 -2.92
CA HIS A 13 -11.87 -3.76 -3.51
C HIS A 13 -10.90 -3.18 -4.54
N LEU A 14 -11.40 -2.45 -5.55
CA LEU A 14 -10.53 -1.84 -6.58
C LEU A 14 -9.51 -0.85 -6.02
N ARG A 15 -9.91 -0.05 -5.02
CA ARG A 15 -9.02 0.90 -4.35
C ARG A 15 -7.94 0.18 -3.53
N LEU A 16 -8.31 -0.89 -2.84
CA LEU A 16 -7.39 -1.74 -2.08
C LEU A 16 -6.40 -2.46 -3.02
N CYS A 17 -6.86 -2.97 -4.17
CA CYS A 17 -6.00 -3.61 -5.16
C CYS A 17 -5.01 -2.60 -5.78
N ARG A 18 -5.43 -1.36 -6.05
CA ARG A 18 -4.51 -0.29 -6.48
C ARG A 18 -3.46 0.01 -5.40
N MET A 19 -3.86 0.13 -4.13
CA MET A 19 -2.92 0.31 -3.02
C MET A 19 -1.91 -0.84 -2.95
N ALA A 20 -2.39 -2.07 -3.01
CA ALA A 20 -1.56 -3.27 -2.96
C ALA A 20 -0.60 -3.35 -4.16
N TYR A 21 -1.06 -2.99 -5.36
CA TYR A 21 -0.22 -2.91 -6.56
C TYR A 21 0.94 -1.93 -6.38
N LEU A 22 0.72 -0.81 -5.70
CA LEU A 22 1.80 0.14 -5.40
C LEU A 22 2.84 -0.44 -4.45
N LEU A 23 2.49 -1.43 -3.63
CA LEU A 23 3.44 -2.12 -2.76
C LEU A 23 4.19 -3.24 -3.49
N THR A 24 3.46 -4.05 -4.27
CA THR A 24 3.93 -5.31 -4.86
C THR A 24 4.49 -5.16 -6.28
N ARG A 25 4.01 -4.19 -7.05
CA ARG A 25 4.25 -4.00 -8.49
C ARG A 25 3.83 -5.17 -9.37
N ASP A 26 2.96 -6.03 -8.84
CA ASP A 26 2.39 -7.20 -9.54
C ASP A 26 0.91 -7.33 -9.16
N TRP A 27 0.04 -7.45 -10.16
CA TRP A 27 -1.41 -7.48 -9.95
C TRP A 27 -1.89 -8.75 -9.28
N GLY A 28 -1.32 -9.92 -9.62
CA GLY A 28 -1.67 -11.18 -8.95
C GLY A 28 -1.31 -11.15 -7.47
N THR A 29 -0.07 -10.77 -7.16
CA THR A 29 0.40 -10.59 -5.78
C THR A 29 -0.37 -9.50 -5.04
N ALA A 30 -0.82 -8.45 -5.72
CA ALA A 30 -1.64 -7.40 -5.14
C ALA A 30 -3.02 -7.91 -4.73
N GLU A 31 -3.67 -8.67 -5.60
CA GLU A 31 -4.97 -9.27 -5.31
C GLU A 31 -4.87 -10.27 -4.15
N ASP A 32 -3.88 -11.16 -4.17
CA ASP A 32 -3.62 -12.09 -3.07
C ASP A 32 -3.38 -11.37 -1.74
N LEU A 33 -2.64 -10.25 -1.78
CA LEU A 33 -2.36 -9.43 -0.62
C LEU A 33 -3.65 -8.82 -0.06
N VAL A 34 -4.53 -8.30 -0.92
CA VAL A 34 -5.84 -7.76 -0.53
C VAL A 34 -6.73 -8.85 0.03
N GLN A 35 -6.83 -10.01 -0.62
CA GLN A 35 -7.64 -11.13 -0.14
C GLN A 35 -7.16 -11.60 1.24
N THR A 36 -5.84 -11.72 1.43
CA THR A 36 -5.24 -12.07 2.72
C THR A 36 -5.54 -11.01 3.78
N ALA A 37 -5.47 -9.73 3.42
CA ALA A 37 -5.75 -8.63 4.34
C ALA A 37 -7.23 -8.58 4.74
N LEU A 38 -8.14 -8.71 3.78
CA LEU A 38 -9.58 -8.74 4.02
C LEU A 38 -9.99 -9.95 4.88
N SER A 39 -9.37 -11.11 4.68
CA SER A 39 -9.57 -12.29 5.53
C SER A 39 -9.20 -12.03 6.99
N LYS A 40 -8.12 -11.28 7.24
CA LYS A 40 -7.74 -10.86 8.59
C LYS A 40 -8.66 -9.78 9.15
N ALA A 41 -9.05 -8.82 8.32
CA ALA A 41 -9.94 -7.73 8.71
C ALA A 41 -11.32 -8.27 9.14
N TRP A 42 -11.82 -9.28 8.43
CA TRP A 42 -13.05 -9.99 8.75
C TRP A 42 -13.08 -10.49 10.21
N LEU A 43 -11.99 -11.07 10.70
CA LEU A 43 -11.88 -11.60 12.06
C LEU A 43 -12.06 -10.53 13.16
N ALA A 44 -11.79 -9.26 12.83
CA ALA A 44 -11.94 -8.13 13.74
C ALA A 44 -13.09 -7.20 13.36
N TRP A 45 -13.82 -7.47 12.27
CA TRP A 45 -14.76 -6.53 11.65
C TRP A 45 -15.81 -5.99 12.62
N ARG A 46 -16.36 -6.86 13.47
CA ARG A 46 -17.38 -6.48 14.48
C ARG A 46 -16.90 -5.48 15.53
N ARG A 47 -15.58 -5.26 15.66
CA ARG A 47 -14.98 -4.30 16.60
C ARG A 47 -14.55 -3.00 15.92
N VAL A 48 -14.66 -2.92 14.59
CA VAL A 48 -14.27 -1.74 13.84
C VAL A 48 -15.46 -0.78 13.83
N GLU A 49 -15.29 0.35 14.49
CA GLU A 49 -16.28 1.42 14.54
C GLU A 49 -15.87 2.57 13.59
N GLY A 50 -16.85 3.21 12.96
CA GLY A 50 -16.60 4.34 12.06
C GLY A 50 -15.98 3.91 10.72
N ASN A 51 -14.92 4.62 10.29
CA ASN A 51 -14.28 4.36 9.00
C ASN A 51 -13.31 3.16 9.06
N PRO A 52 -13.58 2.05 8.36
CA PRO A 52 -12.71 0.86 8.37
C PRO A 52 -11.42 0.99 7.55
N ASP A 53 -11.31 2.00 6.67
CA ASP A 53 -10.18 2.12 5.73
C ASP A 53 -8.80 2.14 6.41
N PRO A 54 -8.53 2.96 7.43
CA PRO A 54 -7.22 2.99 8.08
C PRO A 54 -6.83 1.63 8.68
N TYR A 55 -7.81 0.90 9.23
CA TYR A 55 -7.59 -0.43 9.77
C TYR A 55 -7.18 -1.42 8.68
N VAL A 56 -7.90 -1.44 7.56
CA VAL A 56 -7.63 -2.34 6.43
C VAL A 56 -6.30 -2.00 5.74
N TYR A 57 -6.01 -0.71 5.54
CA TYR A 57 -4.73 -0.24 4.98
C TYR A 57 -3.55 -0.70 5.83
N ARG A 58 -3.69 -0.62 7.16
CA ARG A 58 -2.66 -1.11 8.09
C ARG A 58 -2.44 -2.61 7.94
N ILE A 59 -3.50 -3.40 7.80
CA ILE A 59 -3.39 -4.86 7.60
C ILE A 59 -2.68 -5.17 6.28
N ILE A 60 -2.97 -4.44 5.20
CA ILE A 60 -2.31 -4.61 3.90
C ILE A 60 -0.80 -4.37 4.04
N VAL A 61 -0.41 -3.22 4.60
CA VAL A 61 1.02 -2.85 4.77
C VAL A 61 1.75 -3.87 5.65
N ASN A 62 1.15 -4.26 6.78
CA ASN A 62 1.74 -5.23 7.69
C ASN A 62 1.87 -6.62 7.05
N THR A 63 0.88 -7.03 6.26
CA THR A 63 0.92 -8.30 5.53
C THR A 63 2.01 -8.30 4.47
N HIS A 64 2.12 -7.22 3.69
CA HIS A 64 3.19 -7.03 2.70
C HIS A 64 4.57 -7.06 3.36
N ALA A 65 4.78 -6.29 4.43
CA ALA A 65 6.05 -6.29 5.17
C ALA A 65 6.40 -7.67 5.75
N SER A 66 5.39 -8.43 6.18
CA SER A 66 5.59 -9.81 6.63
C SER A 66 5.96 -10.76 5.49
N TRP A 67 5.34 -10.63 4.32
CA TRP A 67 5.69 -11.43 3.14
C TRP A 67 7.11 -11.14 2.67
N TRP A 68 7.46 -9.86 2.60
CA TRP A 68 8.80 -9.41 2.25
C TRP A 68 9.86 -9.99 3.19
N ARG A 69 9.68 -9.86 4.52
CA ARG A 69 10.60 -10.43 5.51
C ARG A 69 10.75 -11.95 5.42
N ARG A 70 9.67 -12.68 5.05
CA ARG A 70 9.74 -14.14 4.88
C ARG A 70 10.45 -14.56 3.59
N ARG A 71 10.32 -13.75 2.53
CA ARG A 71 10.97 -13.99 1.24
C ARG A 71 12.45 -13.58 1.26
N TRP A 72 12.80 -12.60 2.07
CA TRP A 72 14.15 -12.12 2.26
C TRP A 72 14.94 -13.00 3.24
N ARG A 73 16.09 -13.56 2.81
CA ARG A 73 16.94 -14.46 3.63
C ARG A 73 18.38 -13.98 3.86
N GLY A 74 18.70 -12.70 3.61
CA GLY A 74 20.04 -12.19 3.96
C GLY A 74 20.44 -10.93 3.20
N GLU A 75 21.07 -10.02 3.96
CA GLU A 75 21.74 -8.75 3.64
C GLU A 75 20.89 -7.56 3.18
N VAL A 76 21.29 -6.37 3.63
CA VAL A 76 20.60 -5.08 3.46
C VAL A 76 21.29 -4.31 2.33
N PRO A 77 20.67 -4.13 1.16
CA PRO A 77 21.20 -3.22 0.16
C PRO A 77 21.03 -1.81 0.69
N ALA A 78 22.14 -1.17 1.05
CA ALA A 78 22.18 0.27 1.24
C ALA A 78 21.68 0.93 -0.06
N ALA A 79 20.66 1.78 0.08
CA ALA A 79 19.92 2.35 -1.04
C ALA A 79 20.86 3.10 -2.02
N HIS A 80 20.89 2.67 -3.27
CA HIS A 80 21.39 3.50 -4.36
C HIS A 80 20.24 4.37 -4.85
N ILE A 81 20.41 5.69 -4.78
CA ILE A 81 19.49 6.68 -5.32
C ILE A 81 19.99 7.06 -6.72
N PRO A 82 19.27 6.76 -7.82
CA PRO A 82 19.58 7.35 -9.11
C PRO A 82 18.89 8.69 -9.28
N GLU A 83 19.63 9.65 -9.82
CA GLU A 83 19.22 11.00 -10.19
C GLU A 83 18.12 10.96 -11.27
N ALA A 84 17.12 11.84 -11.14
CA ALA A 84 15.86 11.80 -11.89
C ALA A 84 16.04 12.11 -13.40
N ALA A 85 15.31 11.37 -14.25
CA ALA A 85 15.24 11.62 -15.69
C ALA A 85 14.02 12.51 -16.06
N ASP A 86 14.29 13.49 -16.93
CA ASP A 86 13.41 14.53 -17.49
C ASP A 86 12.16 13.98 -18.23
N PRO A 87 10.92 14.39 -17.88
CA PRO A 87 9.71 13.98 -18.58
C PRO A 87 9.15 15.09 -19.48
N ARG A 88 9.25 14.90 -20.80
CA ARG A 88 8.53 15.73 -21.80
C ARG A 88 7.19 15.09 -22.18
N ASP A 89 6.15 15.94 -22.07
CA ASP A 89 4.87 15.97 -22.76
C ASP A 89 3.97 14.71 -22.81
N ALA A 90 3.03 14.64 -21.86
CA ALA A 90 1.63 14.26 -22.07
C ALA A 90 0.79 14.54 -20.80
N SER A 91 -0.11 15.54 -20.82
CA SER A 91 -1.10 15.82 -19.75
C SER A 91 -0.52 15.91 -18.33
N ALA A 92 -0.09 17.12 -17.93
CA ALA A 92 0.71 17.40 -16.73
C ALA A 92 0.24 16.64 -15.46
N GLU A 93 -1.07 16.56 -15.18
CA GLU A 93 -1.57 15.88 -13.96
C GLU A 93 -1.48 14.34 -14.00
N VAL A 94 -1.59 13.73 -15.18
CA VAL A 94 -1.47 12.27 -15.36
C VAL A 94 0.01 11.86 -15.45
N ALA A 95 0.83 12.69 -16.12
CA ALA A 95 2.27 12.53 -16.16
C ALA A 95 2.90 12.66 -14.76
N ASP A 96 2.47 13.63 -13.96
CA ASP A 96 2.96 13.82 -12.59
C ASP A 96 2.61 12.63 -11.70
N GLN A 97 1.40 12.07 -11.83
CA GLN A 97 1.02 10.86 -11.11
C GLN A 97 1.83 9.64 -11.56
N ALA A 98 2.02 9.44 -12.87
CA ALA A 98 2.80 8.33 -13.39
C ALA A 98 4.28 8.44 -12.98
N ALA A 99 4.87 9.63 -13.03
CA ALA A 99 6.23 9.92 -12.60
C ALA A 99 6.39 9.72 -11.08
N LEU A 100 5.44 10.19 -10.27
CA LEU A 100 5.40 9.96 -8.83
C LEU A 100 5.36 8.46 -8.51
N TRP A 101 4.50 7.69 -9.18
CA TRP A 101 4.39 6.25 -8.95
C TRP A 101 5.60 5.46 -9.48
N SER A 102 6.27 5.97 -10.52
CA SER A 102 7.55 5.43 -10.99
C SER A 102 8.65 5.66 -9.94
N ALA A 103 8.77 6.88 -9.41
CA ALA A 103 9.73 7.23 -8.36
C ALA A 103 9.49 6.44 -7.06
N ILE A 104 8.23 6.23 -6.67
CA ILE A 104 7.87 5.36 -5.54
C ILE A 104 8.27 3.90 -5.80
N GLY A 105 8.21 3.44 -7.05
CA GLY A 105 8.67 2.11 -7.46
C GLY A 105 10.16 1.88 -7.21
N ALA A 106 10.98 2.92 -7.32
CA ALA A 106 12.41 2.86 -7.06
C ALA A 106 12.80 2.82 -5.56
N LEU A 107 11.84 3.10 -4.66
CA LEU A 107 12.10 3.09 -3.22
C LEU A 107 12.31 1.67 -2.68
N SER A 108 13.03 1.57 -1.55
CA SER A 108 13.05 0.32 -0.78
C SER A 108 11.62 -0.06 -0.35
N PRO A 109 11.32 -1.36 -0.16
CA PRO A 109 9.97 -1.80 0.24
C PRO A 109 9.45 -1.13 1.52
N ARG A 110 10.37 -0.79 2.45
CA ARG A 110 10.05 -0.09 3.69
C ARG A 110 9.66 1.37 3.44
N GLN A 111 10.43 2.11 2.65
CA GLN A 111 10.12 3.49 2.27
C GLN A 111 8.83 3.56 1.44
N ARG A 112 8.64 2.62 0.51
CA ARG A 112 7.41 2.54 -0.31
C ARG A 112 6.17 2.33 0.55
N ALA A 113 6.23 1.45 1.54
CA ALA A 113 5.13 1.22 2.47
C ALA A 113 4.73 2.50 3.24
N VAL A 114 5.72 3.27 3.69
CA VAL A 114 5.52 4.56 4.38
C VAL A 114 4.78 5.57 3.49
N ILE A 115 5.24 5.76 2.26
CA ILE A 115 4.64 6.72 1.32
C ILE A 115 3.24 6.29 0.89
N VAL A 116 3.04 5.01 0.58
CA VAL A 116 1.71 4.48 0.22
C VAL A 116 0.75 4.68 1.38
N LEU A 117 1.13 4.33 2.61
CA LEU A 117 0.25 4.52 3.75
C LEU A 117 -0.07 6.01 4.00
N HIS A 118 0.92 6.89 3.89
CA HIS A 118 0.75 8.34 4.01
C HIS A 118 -0.30 8.88 3.02
N TYR A 119 -0.20 8.49 1.75
CA TYR A 119 -1.13 8.89 0.70
C TYR A 119 -2.55 8.39 0.96
N PHE A 120 -2.71 7.15 1.44
CA PHE A 120 -4.03 6.54 1.65
C PHE A 120 -4.70 6.94 2.97
N GLU A 121 -3.95 7.17 4.05
CA GLU A 121 -4.50 7.60 5.34
C GLU A 121 -4.73 9.13 5.42
N GLY A 122 -4.16 9.93 4.50
CA GLY A 122 -4.30 11.39 4.54
C GLY A 122 -3.65 12.06 5.76
N ARG A 123 -2.79 11.35 6.48
CA ARG A 123 -2.11 11.84 7.70
C ARG A 123 -0.76 12.45 7.36
N THR A 124 -0.41 13.62 7.88
CA THR A 124 0.90 14.28 7.71
C THR A 124 2.08 13.37 8.12
N LEU A 125 3.21 13.46 7.41
CA LEU A 125 4.44 12.62 7.53
C LEU A 125 4.89 12.31 8.98
N THR A 126 4.61 13.22 9.91
CA THR A 126 4.96 13.14 11.34
C THR A 126 4.43 11.90 12.05
N GLN A 127 3.32 11.29 11.60
CA GLN A 127 2.75 10.08 12.22
C GLN A 127 3.30 8.76 11.66
N VAL A 128 4.05 8.79 10.55
CA VAL A 128 4.65 7.57 9.97
C VAL A 128 6.03 7.26 10.59
N ALA A 129 6.60 8.21 11.34
CA ALA A 129 7.93 8.11 11.95
C ALA A 129 8.01 7.07 13.10
N ASP A 130 6.91 6.71 13.75
CA ASP A 130 6.88 5.75 14.87
C ASP A 130 7.07 4.28 14.45
N TRP A 131 7.38 4.01 13.18
CA TRP A 131 7.39 2.66 12.61
C TRP A 131 8.78 2.18 12.19
N ALA A 132 9.86 2.92 12.50
CA ALA A 132 11.28 2.54 12.36
C ALA A 132 11.70 1.52 13.41
#